data_AF-A0A4Q7NUC8-F1
#
_entry.id   AF-A0A4Q7NUC8-F1
#
_cell.length_a   1.000
_cell.length_b   1.000
_cell.length_c   1.000
_cell.angle_alpha   90.00
_cell.angle_beta   90.00
_cell.angle_gamma   90.00
#
_symmetry.space_group_name_H-M   'P 1'
#
loop_
_entity.id
_entity.type
_entity.pdbx_description
1 polymer ?
#
loop_
_entity_poly.entity_id
_entity_poly.type
_entity_poly.pdbx_seq_one_letter_code
_entity_poly.pdbx_strand_id
1 'polypeptide(L)'
;MKLKTGLINLFVIGLLFASCQKEESTEATASFPAQEELAKNWQEADLAELFGTKNNSYAITPKQLLILAGDQEVESVRFIPGVLDNELVVTFAGVTTTGEIMEKITIYPEERFITQGLKKCEMQQINKAAITDTKVAQHAIQPATAYQYVMAWEQKDVNKLEELTSYDGQRLYHFSYPASVVKYMASHTSSDYISLSWGINEKDKMTPVFLPLNADGEVTIDTKRADNPYDSGSCCPPDCN
;
A
#
# COMPACT_ATOMS: atom_id res chain seq x y z
N MET A 1 -24.24 72.18 -5.24
CA MET A 1 -22.84 72.65 -5.12
C MET A 1 -22.45 72.60 -3.65
N LYS A 2 -21.40 71.81 -3.31
CA LYS A 2 -20.61 71.74 -2.04
C LYS A 2 -21.36 71.20 -0.79
N LEU A 3 -21.04 70.01 -0.23
CA LEU A 3 -19.91 69.68 0.69
C LEU A 3 -19.86 70.68 1.87
N LYS A 4 -19.81 70.34 3.18
CA LYS A 4 -19.18 69.20 3.85
C LYS A 4 -19.39 69.33 5.38
N THR A 5 -19.39 68.19 6.09
CA THR A 5 -18.76 67.94 7.43
C THR A 5 -19.29 68.66 8.67
N GLY A 6 -19.82 67.93 9.66
CA GLY A 6 -19.09 67.42 10.85
C GLY A 6 -19.88 67.85 12.10
N LEU A 7 -19.82 67.29 13.32
CA LEU A 7 -19.01 66.32 14.06
C LEU A 7 -19.83 66.11 15.38
N ILE A 8 -20.16 64.90 15.84
CA ILE A 8 -19.44 64.09 16.86
C ILE A 8 -20.02 64.12 18.30
N ASN A 9 -20.27 62.90 18.80
CA ASN A 9 -20.26 62.37 20.19
C ASN A 9 -21.43 62.69 21.14
N LEU A 10 -21.85 61.82 22.07
CA LEU A 10 -21.12 60.78 22.82
C LEU A 10 -22.16 59.83 23.47
N PHE A 11 -21.96 58.50 23.45
CA PHE A 11 -22.34 57.65 24.59
C PHE A 11 -21.42 56.43 24.68
N VAL A 12 -20.97 56.18 25.90
CA VAL A 12 -19.81 55.39 26.28
C VAL A 12 -20.27 54.09 26.94
N ILE A 13 -19.72 52.99 26.42
CA ILE A 13 -19.27 51.74 27.08
C ILE A 13 -20.28 50.91 27.88
N GLY A 14 -20.49 49.69 27.37
CA GLY A 14 -20.73 48.49 28.18
C GLY A 14 -19.87 47.35 27.62
N LEU A 15 -18.74 47.08 28.27
CA LEU A 15 -17.85 45.94 28.02
C LEU A 15 -18.57 44.63 28.34
N LEU A 16 -18.72 43.77 27.34
CA LEU A 16 -18.91 42.34 27.55
C LEU A 16 -17.73 41.62 26.88
N PHE A 17 -16.81 41.15 27.72
CA PHE A 17 -15.77 40.21 27.33
C PHE A 17 -16.41 38.86 27.00
N ALA A 18 -16.88 38.70 25.77
CA ALA A 18 -16.99 37.39 25.16
C ALA A 18 -15.59 37.05 24.61
N SER A 19 -14.80 36.37 25.44
CA SER A 19 -13.58 35.70 25.00
C SER A 19 -13.97 34.54 24.07
N CYS A 20 -14.26 34.84 22.81
CA CYS A 20 -14.03 33.88 21.74
C CYS A 20 -12.52 33.66 21.68
N GLN A 21 -12.04 32.64 22.40
CA GLN A 21 -10.78 32.02 22.03
C GLN A 21 -10.97 31.50 20.60
N LYS A 22 -10.45 32.28 19.67
CA LYS A 22 -10.08 31.80 18.35
C LYS A 22 -8.89 30.88 18.58
N GLU A 23 -9.16 29.61 18.85
CA GLU A 23 -8.16 28.57 18.64
C GLU A 23 -8.01 28.42 17.12
N GLU A 24 -7.12 29.25 16.58
CA GLU A 24 -6.35 28.90 15.39
C GLU A 24 -5.49 27.69 15.74
N SER A 25 -6.07 26.51 15.63
CA SER A 25 -5.32 25.29 15.35
C SER A 25 -5.79 24.76 14.01
N THR A 26 -5.49 25.53 12.95
CA THR A 26 -5.26 24.93 11.64
C THR A 26 -3.92 24.21 11.71
N GLU A 27 -3.90 23.08 12.43
CA GLU A 27 -3.15 21.96 11.89
C GLU A 27 -3.92 21.61 10.61
N ALA A 28 -3.39 22.06 9.48
CA ALA A 28 -3.72 21.44 8.22
C ALA A 28 -3.20 20.01 8.31
N THR A 29 -3.95 19.13 8.96
CA THR A 29 -3.97 17.72 8.61
C THR A 29 -4.34 17.75 7.15
N ALA A 30 -3.36 17.60 6.25
CA ALA A 30 -3.65 17.37 4.85
C ALA A 30 -4.66 16.22 4.85
N SER A 31 -5.92 16.52 4.53
CA SER A 31 -6.95 15.50 4.50
C SER A 31 -6.56 14.61 3.34
N PHE A 32 -6.00 13.44 3.66
CA PHE A 32 -5.79 12.42 2.65
C PHE A 32 -7.15 12.18 1.97
N PRO A 33 -7.20 12.11 0.64
CA PRO A 33 -8.43 11.85 -0.08
C PRO A 33 -9.14 10.63 0.49
N ALA A 34 -10.47 10.59 0.40
CA ALA A 34 -11.21 9.39 0.77
C ALA A 34 -10.66 8.22 -0.05
N GLN A 35 -10.58 7.04 0.54
CA GLN A 35 -10.08 5.86 -0.18
C GLN A 35 -10.90 5.55 -1.42
N GLU A 36 -12.20 5.85 -1.38
CA GLU A 36 -13.08 5.77 -2.55
C GLU A 36 -12.61 6.68 -3.69
N GLU A 37 -12.10 7.87 -3.38
CA GLU A 37 -11.52 8.79 -4.36
C GLU A 37 -10.19 8.24 -4.92
N LEU A 38 -9.31 7.72 -4.07
CA LEU A 38 -8.06 7.09 -4.51
C LEU A 38 -8.32 5.86 -5.42
N ALA A 39 -9.27 5.02 -5.02
CA ALA A 39 -9.67 3.84 -5.77
C ALA A 39 -10.30 4.23 -7.10
N LYS A 40 -11.17 5.25 -7.12
CA LYS A 40 -11.75 5.78 -8.36
C LYS A 40 -10.66 6.30 -9.30
N ASN A 41 -9.73 7.11 -8.79
CA ASN A 41 -8.64 7.64 -9.60
C ASN A 41 -7.81 6.50 -10.20
N TRP A 42 -7.56 5.42 -9.45
CA TRP A 42 -6.91 4.22 -9.97
C TRP A 42 -7.71 3.53 -11.09
N GLN A 43 -9.03 3.44 -10.97
CA GLN A 43 -9.88 2.83 -12.00
C GLN A 43 -9.88 3.63 -13.32
N GLU A 44 -9.71 4.95 -13.23
CA GLU A 44 -9.77 5.88 -14.39
C GLU A 44 -8.39 6.29 -14.93
N ALA A 45 -7.30 5.97 -14.22
CA ALA A 45 -5.96 6.46 -14.54
C ALA A 45 -5.40 5.96 -15.87
N ASP A 46 -4.50 6.74 -16.47
CA ASP A 46 -3.65 6.28 -17.56
C ASP A 46 -2.53 5.39 -17.02
N LEU A 47 -2.62 4.08 -17.26
CA LEU A 47 -1.63 3.11 -16.77
C LEU A 47 -0.25 3.31 -17.40
N ALA A 48 -0.17 3.82 -18.63
CA ALA A 48 1.10 4.05 -19.29
C ALA A 48 1.86 5.21 -18.62
N GLU A 49 1.15 6.23 -18.13
CA GLU A 49 1.73 7.31 -17.34
C GLU A 49 2.24 6.79 -15.98
N LEU A 50 1.43 5.96 -15.30
CA LEU A 50 1.78 5.43 -13.97
C LEU A 50 2.93 4.41 -13.97
N PHE A 51 3.00 3.56 -15.00
CA PHE A 51 3.90 2.41 -15.04
C PHE A 51 4.96 2.45 -16.16
N GLY A 52 5.01 3.53 -16.94
CA GLY A 52 5.78 3.57 -18.18
C GLY A 52 7.29 3.37 -18.04
N THR A 53 7.92 3.95 -17.01
CA THR A 53 9.39 3.86 -16.85
C THR A 53 9.89 3.53 -15.45
N LYS A 54 9.02 3.59 -14.44
CA LYS A 54 9.42 3.41 -13.04
C LYS A 54 8.98 2.04 -12.53
N ASN A 55 9.91 1.31 -11.96
CA ASN A 55 9.61 0.14 -11.12
C ASN A 55 9.51 0.63 -9.68
N ASN A 56 8.27 0.83 -9.25
CA ASN A 56 7.97 1.32 -7.91
C ASN A 56 7.93 0.18 -6.90
N SER A 57 8.41 0.49 -5.71
CA SER A 57 8.34 -0.37 -4.54
C SER A 57 7.71 0.39 -3.38
N TYR A 58 7.02 -0.31 -2.48
CA TYR A 58 6.30 0.29 -1.36
C TYR A 58 6.77 -0.36 -0.06
N ALA A 59 7.70 0.31 0.61
CA ALA A 59 8.30 -0.19 1.84
C ALA A 59 7.43 0.12 3.05
N ILE A 60 7.14 -0.90 3.86
CA ILE A 60 6.42 -0.78 5.12
C ILE A 60 7.20 -1.50 6.22
N THR A 61 7.21 -0.96 7.43
CA THR A 61 7.93 -1.61 8.54
C THR A 61 7.12 -2.81 9.07
N PRO A 62 7.79 -3.84 9.61
CA PRO A 62 7.09 -4.94 10.28
C PRO A 62 6.16 -4.48 11.40
N LYS A 63 6.55 -3.44 12.16
CA LYS A 63 5.72 -2.85 13.21
C LYS A 63 4.40 -2.28 12.66
N GLN A 64 4.44 -1.59 11.52
CA GLN A 64 3.22 -1.05 10.90
C GLN A 64 2.29 -2.17 10.41
N LEU A 65 2.83 -3.24 9.83
CA LEU A 65 2.02 -4.40 9.44
C LEU A 65 1.39 -5.10 10.65
N LEU A 66 2.11 -5.20 11.77
CA LEU A 66 1.55 -5.74 13.01
C LEU A 66 0.45 -4.85 13.60
N ILE A 67 0.52 -3.54 13.43
CA ILE A 67 -0.57 -2.64 13.84
C ILE A 67 -1.81 -2.90 12.97
N LEU A 68 -1.64 -2.94 11.64
CA LEU A 68 -2.73 -3.17 10.68
C LEU A 68 -3.43 -4.51 10.90
N ALA A 69 -2.69 -5.58 11.18
CA ALA A 69 -3.25 -6.91 11.39
C ALA A 69 -3.59 -7.19 12.87
N GLY A 70 -3.14 -6.34 13.80
CA GLY A 70 -3.00 -6.68 15.23
C GLY A 70 -4.30 -6.91 15.98
N ASP A 71 -5.36 -6.19 15.59
CA ASP A 71 -6.68 -6.32 16.18
C ASP A 71 -7.26 -7.73 15.99
N GLN A 72 -8.12 -8.17 16.90
CA GLN A 72 -8.79 -9.46 16.84
C GLN A 72 -9.95 -9.49 15.82
N GLU A 73 -10.53 -8.33 15.53
CA GLU A 73 -11.63 -8.18 14.56
C GLU A 73 -11.12 -8.11 13.11
N VAL A 74 -9.83 -7.86 12.91
CA VAL A 74 -9.20 -7.83 11.59
C VAL A 74 -8.98 -9.26 11.08
N GLU A 75 -9.70 -9.61 10.01
CA GLU A 75 -9.61 -10.91 9.33
C GLU A 75 -8.58 -10.89 8.20
N SER A 76 -8.43 -9.75 7.52
CA SER A 76 -7.49 -9.62 6.41
C SER A 76 -6.87 -8.23 6.33
N VAL A 77 -5.75 -8.13 5.63
CA VAL A 77 -5.14 -6.86 5.26
C VAL A 77 -5.27 -6.70 3.76
N ARG A 78 -5.87 -5.59 3.33
CA ARG A 78 -6.04 -5.21 1.94
C ARG A 78 -4.90 -4.30 1.49
N PHE A 79 -4.47 -4.47 0.25
CA PHE A 79 -3.49 -3.65 -0.44
C PHE A 79 -4.19 -3.01 -1.62
N ILE A 80 -4.37 -1.69 -1.54
CA ILE A 80 -5.35 -0.96 -2.34
C ILE A 80 -4.57 0.03 -3.20
N PRO A 81 -4.41 -0.25 -4.50
CA PRO A 81 -3.85 0.70 -5.44
C PRO A 81 -4.71 1.97 -5.48
N GLY A 82 -4.04 3.12 -5.53
CA GLY A 82 -4.70 4.42 -5.64
C GLY A 82 -3.82 5.39 -6.41
N VAL A 83 -4.41 6.47 -6.93
CA VAL A 83 -3.63 7.52 -7.60
C VAL A 83 -3.77 8.82 -6.85
N LEU A 84 -2.62 9.39 -6.48
CA LEU A 84 -2.49 10.66 -5.77
C LEU A 84 -1.35 11.45 -6.41
N ASP A 85 -1.61 12.71 -6.77
CA ASP A 85 -0.63 13.59 -7.41
C ASP A 85 0.06 12.99 -8.65
N ASN A 86 -0.71 12.25 -9.47
CA ASN A 86 -0.25 11.48 -10.63
C ASN A 86 0.77 10.37 -10.32
N GLU A 87 0.89 9.98 -9.06
CA GLU A 87 1.70 8.83 -8.64
C GLU A 87 0.81 7.70 -8.15
N LEU A 88 1.24 6.46 -8.46
CA LEU A 88 0.62 5.27 -7.89
C LEU A 88 1.03 5.15 -6.43
N VAL A 89 0.05 5.21 -5.54
CA VAL A 89 0.21 4.95 -4.10
C VAL A 89 -0.45 3.63 -3.74
N VAL A 90 -0.03 3.02 -2.63
CA VAL A 90 -0.69 1.82 -2.09
C VAL A 90 -1.16 2.09 -0.67
N THR A 91 -2.44 1.89 -0.43
CA THR A 91 -3.01 1.90 0.92
C THR A 91 -3.09 0.48 1.46
N PHE A 92 -2.41 0.25 2.59
CA PHE A 92 -2.50 -0.97 3.38
C PHE A 92 -3.60 -0.77 4.42
N ALA A 93 -4.59 -1.65 4.48
CA ALA A 93 -5.75 -1.49 5.36
C ALA A 93 -6.10 -2.80 6.08
N GLY A 94 -6.17 -2.78 7.40
CA GLY A 94 -6.71 -3.89 8.18
C GLY A 94 -8.24 -3.87 8.10
N VAL A 95 -8.85 -4.98 7.70
CA VAL A 95 -10.30 -5.07 7.49
C VAL A 95 -10.96 -6.22 8.24
N THR A 96 -12.17 -5.97 8.71
CA THR A 96 -13.01 -6.98 9.36
C THR A 96 -13.67 -7.90 8.33
N THR A 97 -14.36 -8.93 8.81
CA THR A 97 -15.16 -9.85 7.97
C THR A 97 -16.30 -9.16 7.22
N THR A 98 -16.75 -7.99 7.69
CA THR A 98 -17.79 -7.19 7.02
C THR A 98 -17.23 -6.20 6.00
N GLY A 99 -15.90 -6.14 5.86
CA GLY A 99 -15.20 -5.20 4.99
C GLY A 99 -14.97 -3.82 5.61
N GLU A 100 -15.32 -3.61 6.88
CA GLU A 100 -15.00 -2.38 7.62
C GLU A 100 -13.49 -2.23 7.80
N ILE A 101 -12.98 -1.01 7.60
CA ILE A 101 -11.56 -0.68 7.74
C ILE A 101 -11.30 -0.21 9.16
N MET A 102 -10.43 -0.91 9.86
CA MET A 102 -10.07 -0.62 11.25
C MET A 102 -8.87 0.33 11.34
N GLU A 103 -7.89 0.15 10.46
CA GLU A 103 -6.66 0.93 10.41
C GLU A 103 -6.13 0.96 8.97
N LYS A 104 -5.45 2.05 8.59
CA LYS A 104 -4.87 2.17 7.25
C LYS A 104 -3.60 3.01 7.20
N ILE A 105 -2.70 2.65 6.29
CA ILE A 105 -1.44 3.35 6.03
C ILE A 105 -1.25 3.47 4.51
N THR A 106 -1.12 4.69 4.00
CA THR A 106 -0.83 4.95 2.58
C THR A 106 0.67 5.15 2.39
N ILE A 107 1.24 4.42 1.43
CA ILE A 107 2.67 4.43 1.12
C ILE A 107 2.86 4.98 -0.30
N TYR A 108 3.76 5.96 -0.42
CA TYR A 108 4.21 6.49 -1.71
C TYR A 108 5.23 5.58 -2.36
N PRO A 109 5.34 5.61 -3.70
CA PRO A 109 6.29 4.77 -4.42
C PRO A 109 7.72 5.23 -4.13
N GLU A 110 8.61 4.27 -3.94
CA GLU A 110 10.05 4.49 -3.87
C GLU A 110 10.73 3.74 -5.02
N GLU A 111 11.64 4.41 -5.71
CA GLU A 111 12.50 3.77 -6.71
C GLU A 111 13.56 2.94 -6.00
N ARG A 112 13.49 1.61 -6.18
CA ARG A 112 14.46 0.67 -5.60
C ARG A 112 14.86 -0.38 -6.64
N PHE A 113 16.14 -0.73 -6.68
CA PHE A 113 16.68 -1.77 -7.58
C PHE A 113 16.46 -3.19 -7.02
N ILE A 114 15.21 -3.49 -6.67
CA ILE A 114 14.79 -4.74 -6.00
C ILE A 114 15.27 -5.98 -6.77
N THR A 115 15.18 -5.94 -8.08
CA THR A 115 15.52 -7.04 -8.99
C THR A 115 16.97 -7.47 -8.92
N GLN A 116 17.90 -6.53 -8.70
CA GLN A 116 19.33 -6.88 -8.53
C GLN A 116 19.57 -7.63 -7.22
N GLY A 117 18.89 -7.23 -6.14
CA GLY A 117 18.93 -7.94 -4.87
C GLY A 117 18.29 -9.32 -4.97
N LEU A 118 17.14 -9.41 -5.65
CA LEU A 118 16.39 -10.64 -5.81
C LEU A 118 17.12 -11.67 -6.68
N LYS A 119 17.82 -11.23 -7.73
CA LYS A 119 18.69 -12.08 -8.56
C LYS A 119 19.77 -12.79 -7.74
N LYS A 120 20.38 -12.11 -6.76
CA LYS A 120 21.38 -12.72 -5.86
C LYS A 120 20.79 -13.88 -5.04
N CYS A 121 19.48 -13.86 -4.84
CA CYS A 121 18.75 -14.85 -4.06
C CYS A 121 18.02 -15.89 -4.92
N GLU A 122 18.05 -15.79 -6.26
CA GLU A 122 17.25 -16.65 -7.16
C GLU A 122 17.49 -18.15 -6.93
N MET A 123 18.74 -18.56 -6.73
CA MET A 123 19.08 -19.98 -6.49
C MET A 123 18.77 -20.46 -5.08
N GLN A 124 18.37 -19.56 -4.18
CA GLN A 124 18.01 -19.93 -2.83
C GLN A 124 16.66 -20.66 -2.82
N GLN A 125 16.50 -21.54 -1.84
CA GLN A 125 15.28 -22.32 -1.65
C GLN A 125 14.79 -22.10 -0.23
N ILE A 126 13.50 -21.85 -0.10
CA ILE A 126 12.84 -21.88 1.20
C ILE A 126 12.23 -23.23 1.46
N ASN A 127 12.35 -23.68 2.70
CA ASN A 127 11.72 -24.91 3.14
C ASN A 127 10.25 -24.66 3.51
N LYS A 128 9.36 -24.65 2.51
CA LYS A 128 7.91 -24.47 2.75
C LYS A 128 7.33 -25.52 3.72
N ALA A 129 7.91 -26.73 3.78
CA ALA A 129 7.46 -27.78 4.70
C ALA A 129 7.74 -27.48 6.17
N ALA A 130 8.63 -26.52 6.47
CA ALA A 130 8.86 -26.03 7.83
C ALA A 130 7.80 -25.00 8.28
N ILE A 131 6.96 -24.49 7.37
CA ILE A 131 5.84 -23.60 7.70
C ILE A 131 4.66 -24.47 8.15
N THR A 132 4.40 -24.49 9.45
CA THR A 132 3.34 -25.33 10.04
C THR A 132 1.93 -24.76 9.83
N ASP A 133 1.80 -23.45 9.65
CA ASP A 133 0.54 -22.81 9.29
C ASP A 133 0.29 -23.01 7.79
N THR A 134 -0.74 -23.78 7.45
CA THR A 134 -1.07 -24.12 6.07
C THR A 134 -1.52 -22.91 5.25
N LYS A 135 -2.18 -21.91 5.85
CA LYS A 135 -2.53 -20.67 5.16
C LYS A 135 -1.26 -19.91 4.80
N VAL A 136 -0.33 -19.77 5.74
CA VAL A 136 0.96 -19.11 5.49
C VAL A 136 1.74 -19.86 4.40
N ALA A 137 1.79 -21.19 4.45
CA ALA A 137 2.52 -22.00 3.48
C ALA A 137 1.99 -21.85 2.04
N GLN A 138 0.67 -21.64 1.87
CA GLN A 138 0.04 -21.39 0.57
C GLN A 138 0.48 -20.07 -0.06
N HIS A 139 0.76 -19.05 0.76
CA HIS A 139 1.22 -17.76 0.30
C HIS A 139 2.75 -17.67 0.20
N ALA A 140 3.52 -18.65 0.67
CA ALA A 140 4.97 -18.60 0.53
C ALA A 140 5.36 -18.95 -0.91
N ILE A 141 6.19 -18.15 -1.59
CA ILE A 141 6.73 -18.46 -2.92
C ILE A 141 8.25 -18.67 -2.85
N GLN A 142 8.80 -19.41 -3.82
CA GLN A 142 10.25 -19.57 -3.88
C GLN A 142 10.91 -18.26 -4.36
N PRO A 143 12.12 -17.92 -3.91
CA PRO A 143 12.88 -16.77 -4.41
C PRO A 143 12.99 -16.71 -5.94
N ALA A 144 13.18 -17.87 -6.59
CA ALA A 144 13.19 -17.97 -8.05
C ALA A 144 11.86 -17.52 -8.69
N THR A 145 10.72 -17.93 -8.11
CA THR A 145 9.39 -17.53 -8.58
C THR A 145 9.18 -16.02 -8.37
N ALA A 146 9.57 -15.50 -7.20
CA ALA A 146 9.49 -14.06 -6.93
C ALA A 146 10.31 -13.26 -7.94
N TYR A 147 11.53 -13.71 -8.22
CA TYR A 147 12.41 -13.10 -9.23
C TYR A 147 11.75 -13.08 -10.60
N GLN A 148 11.19 -14.21 -11.05
CA GLN A 148 10.50 -14.32 -12.33
C GLN A 148 9.32 -13.35 -12.43
N TYR A 149 8.49 -13.27 -11.38
CA TYR A 149 7.33 -12.37 -11.39
C TYR A 149 7.72 -10.90 -11.46
N VAL A 150 8.68 -10.48 -10.63
CA VAL A 150 9.14 -9.08 -10.61
C VAL A 150 9.82 -8.76 -11.96
N MET A 151 10.69 -9.62 -12.47
CA MET A 151 11.33 -9.46 -13.78
C MET A 151 10.32 -9.32 -14.91
N ALA A 152 9.26 -10.15 -14.91
CA ALA A 152 8.21 -10.07 -15.92
C ALA A 152 7.48 -8.73 -15.86
N TRP A 153 7.25 -8.18 -14.66
CA TRP A 153 6.70 -6.83 -14.51
C TRP A 153 7.66 -5.74 -14.98
N GLU A 154 8.96 -5.86 -14.72
CA GLU A 154 9.94 -4.89 -15.24
C GLU A 154 9.96 -4.86 -16.77
N GLN A 155 9.75 -6.02 -17.41
CA GLN A 155 9.76 -6.22 -18.87
C GLN A 155 8.37 -6.16 -19.50
N LYS A 156 7.36 -5.71 -18.75
CA LYS A 156 5.96 -5.66 -19.21
C LYS A 156 5.82 -4.89 -20.52
N ASP A 157 4.94 -5.38 -21.38
CA ASP A 157 4.47 -4.63 -22.53
C ASP A 157 3.48 -3.57 -22.05
N VAL A 158 3.85 -2.29 -22.18
CA VAL A 158 3.00 -1.16 -21.77
C VAL A 158 1.64 -1.16 -22.48
N ASN A 159 1.54 -1.76 -23.66
CA ASN A 159 0.28 -1.88 -24.39
C ASN A 159 -0.67 -2.94 -23.80
N LYS A 160 -0.16 -3.79 -22.90
CA LYS A 160 -0.93 -4.84 -22.23
C LYS A 160 -1.28 -4.49 -20.78
N LEU A 161 -0.96 -3.29 -20.30
CA LEU A 161 -1.18 -2.93 -18.90
C LEU A 161 -2.63 -3.16 -18.46
N GLU A 162 -3.61 -2.78 -19.29
CA GLU A 162 -5.03 -3.04 -18.97
C GLU A 162 -5.34 -4.53 -18.79
N GLU A 163 -4.79 -5.38 -19.65
CA GLU A 163 -4.96 -6.83 -19.56
C GLU A 163 -4.28 -7.39 -18.30
N LEU A 164 -3.07 -6.91 -17.99
CA LEU A 164 -2.29 -7.34 -16.84
C LEU A 164 -2.93 -6.93 -15.51
N THR A 165 -3.50 -5.72 -15.43
CA THR A 165 -4.07 -5.18 -14.18
C THR A 165 -5.56 -5.47 -13.99
N SER A 166 -6.21 -6.10 -14.97
CA SER A 166 -7.64 -6.36 -14.95
C SER A 166 -8.00 -7.84 -14.87
N TYR A 167 -9.07 -8.12 -14.15
CA TYR A 167 -9.73 -9.42 -14.07
C TYR A 167 -11.16 -9.25 -14.57
N ASP A 168 -11.58 -10.13 -15.49
CA ASP A 168 -12.89 -10.04 -16.14
C ASP A 168 -13.20 -8.67 -16.78
N GLY A 169 -12.14 -8.02 -17.30
CA GLY A 169 -12.24 -6.72 -17.99
C GLY A 169 -12.29 -5.51 -17.06
N GLN A 170 -12.15 -5.70 -15.74
CA GLN A 170 -12.15 -4.63 -14.76
C GLN A 170 -10.84 -4.61 -13.95
N ARG A 171 -10.29 -3.42 -13.72
CA ARG A 171 -9.06 -3.27 -12.94
C ARG A 171 -9.31 -3.72 -11.50
N LEU A 172 -8.32 -4.38 -10.92
CA LEU A 172 -8.38 -4.81 -9.52
C LEU A 172 -8.61 -3.64 -8.57
N TYR A 173 -9.48 -3.83 -7.58
CA TYR A 173 -9.72 -2.82 -6.54
C TYR A 173 -8.71 -2.95 -5.41
N HIS A 174 -8.42 -4.19 -5.02
CA HIS A 174 -7.41 -4.48 -4.02
C HIS A 174 -6.94 -5.93 -4.12
N PHE A 175 -5.81 -6.19 -3.47
CA PHE A 175 -5.37 -7.52 -3.08
C PHE A 175 -5.69 -7.73 -1.60
N SER A 176 -5.92 -8.95 -1.17
CA SER A 176 -6.16 -9.26 0.24
C SER A 176 -5.33 -10.44 0.72
N TYR A 177 -4.77 -10.33 1.92
CA TYR A 177 -4.10 -11.43 2.60
C TYR A 177 -4.76 -11.67 3.97
N PRO A 178 -4.92 -12.94 4.40
CA PRO A 178 -5.37 -13.22 5.76
C PRO A 178 -4.47 -12.54 6.79
N ALA A 179 -5.07 -12.01 7.86
CA ALA A 179 -4.35 -11.32 8.92
C ALA A 179 -3.27 -12.21 9.55
N SER A 180 -3.49 -13.53 9.63
CA SER A 180 -2.50 -14.50 10.11
C SER A 180 -1.24 -14.53 9.22
N VAL A 181 -1.38 -14.36 7.91
CA VAL A 181 -0.26 -14.35 6.96
C VAL A 181 0.55 -13.08 7.11
N VAL A 182 -0.11 -11.93 7.25
CA VAL A 182 0.57 -10.65 7.48
C VAL A 182 1.26 -10.62 8.85
N LYS A 183 0.60 -11.15 9.90
CA LYS A 183 1.23 -11.33 11.23
C LYS A 183 2.47 -12.21 11.13
N TYR A 184 2.39 -13.33 10.41
CA TYR A 184 3.54 -14.22 10.22
C TYR A 184 4.69 -13.47 9.54
N MET A 185 4.42 -12.84 8.39
CA MET A 185 5.39 -12.06 7.61
C MET A 185 6.10 -11.00 8.47
N ALA A 186 5.35 -10.26 9.27
CA ALA A 186 5.89 -9.19 10.09
C ALA A 186 6.61 -9.66 11.37
N SER A 187 6.22 -10.80 11.94
CA SER A 187 6.85 -11.35 13.16
C SER A 187 8.02 -12.28 12.90
N HIS A 188 8.12 -12.82 11.67
CA HIS A 188 9.14 -13.79 11.26
C HIS A 188 10.14 -13.17 10.29
N THR A 189 10.44 -11.88 10.42
CA THR A 189 11.50 -11.24 9.65
C THR A 189 12.45 -10.48 10.57
N SER A 190 13.74 -10.50 10.24
CA SER A 190 14.76 -9.64 10.86
C SER A 190 15.02 -8.37 10.05
N SER A 191 14.21 -8.14 9.02
CA SER A 191 14.40 -7.08 8.05
C SER A 191 13.82 -5.76 8.56
N ASP A 192 14.44 -4.65 8.21
CA ASP A 192 13.98 -3.32 8.62
C ASP A 192 12.66 -2.96 7.94
N TYR A 193 12.47 -3.43 6.71
CA TYR A 193 11.27 -3.22 5.91
C TYR A 193 10.80 -4.50 5.23
N ILE A 194 9.52 -4.50 4.89
CA ILE A 194 8.91 -5.42 3.94
C ILE A 194 8.42 -4.55 2.78
N SER A 195 8.88 -4.84 1.58
CA SER A 195 8.53 -4.08 0.39
C SER A 195 7.52 -4.82 -0.46
N LEU A 196 6.41 -4.16 -0.79
CA LEU A 196 5.56 -4.60 -1.89
C LEU A 196 6.20 -4.17 -3.21
N SER A 197 6.42 -5.12 -4.11
CA SER A 197 6.76 -4.87 -5.52
C SER A 197 5.67 -5.47 -6.41
N TRP A 198 5.46 -4.89 -7.58
CA TRP A 198 4.55 -5.48 -8.56
C TRP A 198 5.25 -6.60 -9.34
N GLY A 199 4.53 -7.68 -9.60
CA GLY A 199 4.96 -8.81 -10.41
C GLY A 199 3.87 -9.21 -11.43
N ILE A 200 4.23 -10.06 -12.40
CA ILE A 200 3.28 -10.77 -13.26
C ILE A 200 3.32 -12.26 -12.88
N ASN A 201 2.20 -12.82 -12.43
CA ASN A 201 2.10 -14.23 -12.05
C ASN A 201 1.96 -15.17 -13.27
N GLU A 202 1.94 -16.48 -13.01
CA GLU A 202 1.76 -17.54 -14.03
C GLU A 202 0.47 -17.44 -14.88
N LYS A 203 -0.48 -16.57 -14.51
CA LYS A 203 -1.72 -16.33 -15.25
C LYS A 203 -1.67 -15.04 -16.08
N ASP A 204 -0.48 -14.45 -16.24
CA ASP A 204 -0.28 -13.16 -16.90
C ASP A 204 -1.08 -12.02 -16.24
N LYS A 205 -1.09 -12.01 -14.90
CA LYS A 205 -1.79 -10.98 -14.12
C LYS A 205 -0.90 -10.31 -13.09
N MET A 206 -1.15 -9.02 -12.86
CA MET A 206 -0.52 -8.22 -11.82
C MET A 206 -0.73 -8.89 -10.46
N THR A 207 0.37 -9.04 -9.70
CA THR A 207 0.38 -9.65 -8.37
C THR A 207 1.34 -8.90 -7.45
N PRO A 208 1.04 -8.76 -6.14
CA PRO A 208 1.96 -8.14 -5.19
C PRO A 208 3.00 -9.16 -4.70
N VAL A 209 4.27 -8.84 -4.88
CA VAL A 209 5.39 -9.65 -4.37
C VAL A 209 5.99 -8.95 -3.15
N PHE A 210 5.92 -9.59 -1.98
CA PHE A 210 6.48 -9.04 -0.74
C PHE A 210 7.90 -9.51 -0.52
N LEU A 211 8.82 -8.55 -0.33
CA LEU A 211 10.25 -8.82 -0.23
C LEU A 211 10.83 -8.19 1.04
N PRO A 212 11.57 -8.97 1.86
CA PRO A 212 12.30 -8.44 3.01
C PRO A 212 13.43 -7.51 2.55
N LEU A 213 13.54 -6.31 3.12
CA LEU A 213 14.64 -5.38 2.87
C LEU A 213 15.35 -4.96 4.16
N ASN A 214 16.68 -4.83 4.10
CA ASN A 214 17.44 -4.14 5.15
C ASN A 214 17.30 -2.60 5.04
N ALA A 215 17.92 -1.90 5.99
CA ALA A 215 17.94 -0.43 6.04
C ALA A 215 18.52 0.23 4.78
N ASP A 216 19.45 -0.45 4.11
CA ASP A 216 20.06 0.01 2.85
C ASP A 216 19.18 -0.27 1.62
N GLY A 217 18.04 -0.96 1.81
CA GLY A 217 17.11 -1.32 0.74
C GLY A 217 17.50 -2.54 -0.08
N GLU A 218 18.44 -3.34 0.40
CA GLU A 218 18.81 -4.60 -0.24
C GLU A 218 17.89 -5.75 0.22
N VAL A 219 17.58 -6.66 -0.71
CA VAL A 219 16.78 -7.85 -0.43
C VAL A 219 17.53 -8.78 0.52
N THR A 220 16.92 -9.11 1.65
CA THR A 220 17.49 -9.97 2.70
C THR A 220 16.66 -11.23 2.91
N ILE A 221 16.85 -12.23 2.03
CA ILE A 221 16.21 -13.54 2.19
C ILE A 221 17.08 -14.41 3.13
N ASP A 222 16.54 -14.71 4.31
CA ASP A 222 17.11 -15.76 5.18
C ASP A 222 16.61 -17.13 4.73
N THR A 223 17.52 -17.94 4.16
CA THR A 223 17.22 -19.29 3.64
C THR A 223 17.20 -20.38 4.70
N LYS A 224 17.74 -20.08 5.90
CA LYS A 224 17.74 -21.01 7.04
C LYS A 224 16.44 -20.94 7.81
N ARG A 225 15.64 -19.93 7.52
CA ARG A 225 14.35 -19.63 8.07
C ARG A 225 13.32 -19.83 6.96
N ALA A 226 12.17 -20.38 7.29
CA ALA A 226 11.10 -20.69 6.34
C ALA A 226 10.35 -19.42 5.85
N ASP A 227 10.90 -18.23 6.08
CA ASP A 227 10.13 -17.03 6.40
C ASP A 227 10.06 -15.97 5.26
N ASN A 228 10.57 -16.23 4.05
CA ASN A 228 10.62 -15.21 2.97
C ASN A 228 10.64 -15.84 1.56
N PRO A 229 10.12 -15.26 0.46
CA PRO A 229 9.09 -14.22 0.27
C PRO A 229 7.70 -14.80 -0.04
N TYR A 230 6.64 -13.99 0.16
CA TYR A 230 5.23 -14.41 0.00
C TYR A 230 4.53 -13.74 -1.21
N ASP A 231 3.71 -14.52 -1.94
CA ASP A 231 2.71 -14.18 -2.98
C ASP A 231 1.69 -15.36 -3.02
N SER A 232 0.38 -15.27 -3.22
CA SER A 232 -0.49 -14.29 -3.85
C SER A 232 -1.68 -13.99 -2.97
N GLY A 233 -1.96 -12.70 -2.79
CA GLY A 233 -3.18 -12.25 -2.16
C GLY A 233 -4.36 -12.70 -3.00
N SER A 234 -5.48 -12.97 -2.35
CA SER A 234 -6.73 -13.14 -3.09
C SER A 234 -7.02 -11.82 -3.81
N CYS A 235 -7.08 -11.89 -5.15
CA CYS A 235 -7.41 -10.76 -5.99
C CYS A 235 -8.91 -10.48 -5.88
N CYS A 236 -9.30 -9.23 -5.63
CA CYS A 236 -10.71 -8.85 -5.65
C CYS A 236 -11.03 -7.95 -6.86
N PRO A 237 -11.78 -8.47 -7.85
CA PRO A 237 -12.50 -7.62 -8.80
C PRO A 237 -13.63 -6.85 -8.10
N PRO A 238 -14.32 -5.91 -8.78
CA PRO A 238 -15.29 -5.01 -8.16
C PRO A 238 -16.48 -5.72 -7.48
N ASP A 239 -16.83 -6.93 -7.91
CA ASP A 239 -17.93 -7.73 -7.35
C ASP A 239 -17.51 -8.61 -6.15
N CYS A 240 -16.32 -8.40 -5.63
CA CYS A 240 -15.71 -9.22 -4.60
C CYS A 240 -16.02 -8.61 -3.23
N ASN A 241 -17.06 -9.14 -2.58
CA ASN A 241 -17.42 -8.80 -1.19
C ASN A 241 -16.56 -9.59 -0.20
#